data_AF-A0AAE5LGD5-F1
#
_entry.id   AF-A0AAE5LGD5-F1
#
_cell.length_a   1.000
_cell.length_b   1.000
_cell.length_c   1.000
_cell.angle_alpha   90.00
_cell.angle_beta   90.00
_cell.angle_gamma   90.00
#
_symmetry.space_group_name_H-M   'P 1'
#
loop_
_entity.id
_entity.type
_entity.pdbx_description
1 polymer ?
#
loop_
_entity_poly.entity_id
_entity_poly.type
_entity_poly.pdbx_seq_one_letter_code
_entity_poly.pdbx_strand_id
1 'polypeptide(L)'
;MSPLEHISEPSFTSSARGLMTLFLIGLVKIVIGVEFTTNVIAIPWLPKIELTHIHLLTHLYWGLVAYAVYRYILHNVVNFREVKFDSLYQALQPANIGERFVYSNIFTSGGYYEVSKKLADDTISNNCITLKQYVDENETACSFSFYFDSSYTFELIDCQVTPHYSCEDFVVNIPELSDKWGLYHYCGAPGDEEGYRVKHFGDYKFSIYGLIFHKYIKLLLTEKRTFDLVLPILLNIGLFLVWFTNLVT
;
A
#
# COMPACT_ATOMS: atom_id res chain seq x y z
N MET A 1 1.77 30.26 23.12
CA MET A 1 1.01 29.12 22.58
C MET A 1 1.09 27.98 23.57
N SER A 2 -0.04 27.38 23.89
CA SER A 2 -0.09 26.29 24.88
C SER A 2 0.36 24.96 24.25
N PRO A 3 1.01 24.05 25.00
CA PRO A 3 1.43 22.74 24.47
C PRO A 3 0.26 21.90 23.92
N LEU A 4 -0.96 22.13 24.43
CA LEU A 4 -2.18 21.47 23.99
C LEU A 4 -2.63 21.92 22.58
N GLU A 5 -2.42 23.19 22.23
CA GLU A 5 -2.69 23.70 20.88
C GLU A 5 -1.77 23.02 19.85
N HIS A 6 -0.49 22.81 20.19
CA HIS A 6 0.48 22.18 19.30
C HIS A 6 0.20 20.68 19.04
N ILE A 7 -0.44 19.97 19.98
CA ILE A 7 -0.80 18.55 19.83
C ILE A 7 -2.12 18.37 19.07
N SER A 8 -3.05 19.32 19.22
CA SER A 8 -4.33 19.34 18.49
C SER A 8 -4.22 19.94 17.10
N GLU A 9 -3.11 20.60 16.78
CA GLU A 9 -2.81 21.11 15.46
C GLU A 9 -2.87 20.01 14.39
N PRO A 10 -3.52 20.27 13.25
CA PRO A 10 -3.54 19.35 12.11
C PRO A 10 -2.14 18.90 11.70
N SER A 11 -1.16 19.79 11.77
CA SER A 11 0.24 19.60 11.40
C SER A 11 0.94 18.49 12.20
N PHE A 12 0.63 18.36 13.49
CA PHE A 12 1.28 17.39 14.37
C PHE A 12 0.80 15.97 14.04
N THR A 13 -0.52 15.77 14.07
CA THR A 13 -1.15 14.46 13.85
C THR A 13 -1.15 13.98 12.39
N SER A 14 -0.87 14.84 11.41
CA SER A 14 -0.72 14.46 10.00
C SER A 14 0.73 14.21 9.58
N SER A 15 1.71 14.42 10.48
CA SER A 15 3.13 14.32 10.15
C SER A 15 3.82 13.10 10.77
N ALA A 16 4.85 12.63 10.07
CA ALA A 16 5.73 11.56 10.56
C ALA A 16 6.43 11.98 11.86
N ARG A 17 6.76 13.28 11.99
CA ARG A 17 7.39 13.84 13.19
C ARG A 17 6.50 13.69 14.42
N GLY A 18 5.21 13.99 14.31
CA GLY A 18 4.28 13.83 15.44
C GLY A 18 4.14 12.38 15.89
N LEU A 19 4.05 11.43 14.95
CA LEU A 19 4.07 10.00 15.26
C LEU A 19 5.38 9.56 15.93
N MET A 20 6.52 10.06 15.47
CA MET A 20 7.81 9.77 16.09
C MET A 20 7.92 10.38 17.49
N THR A 21 7.36 11.56 17.74
CA THR A 21 7.27 12.15 19.08
C THR A 21 6.43 11.28 20.02
N LEU A 22 5.26 10.82 19.57
CA LEU A 22 4.42 9.92 20.36
C LEU A 22 5.14 8.60 20.67
N PHE A 23 5.83 8.04 19.68
CA PHE A 23 6.65 6.84 19.88
C PHE A 23 7.74 7.07 20.92
N LEU A 24 8.50 8.17 20.86
CA LEU A 24 9.55 8.48 21.82
C LEU A 24 8.99 8.63 23.25
N ILE A 25 7.84 9.30 23.41
CA ILE A 25 7.17 9.45 24.71
C ILE A 25 6.82 8.07 25.29
N GLY A 26 6.21 7.19 24.49
CA GLY A 26 5.84 5.86 24.94
C GLY A 26 7.04 4.96 25.18
N LEU A 27 8.10 5.05 24.37
CA LEU A 27 9.34 4.29 24.55
C LEU A 27 10.01 4.62 25.88
N VAL A 28 10.07 5.91 26.25
CA VAL A 28 10.57 6.33 27.57
C VAL A 28 9.72 5.73 28.69
N LYS A 29 8.39 5.69 28.55
CA LYS A 29 7.53 5.14 29.59
C LYS A 29 7.62 3.62 29.71
N ILE A 30 7.57 2.90 28.59
CA ILE A 30 7.36 1.45 28.53
C ILE A 30 8.70 0.69 28.59
N VAL A 31 9.74 1.20 27.94
CA VAL A 31 11.03 0.50 27.81
C VAL A 31 12.03 0.99 28.85
N ILE A 32 12.07 2.31 29.11
CA ILE A 32 12.99 2.89 30.12
C ILE A 32 12.41 2.74 31.54
N GLY A 33 11.11 2.42 31.67
CA GLY A 33 10.49 2.14 32.96
C GLY A 33 10.36 3.38 33.85
N VAL A 34 10.18 4.56 33.26
CA VAL A 34 10.00 5.80 34.03
C VAL A 34 8.67 5.74 34.77
N GLU A 35 8.72 5.44 36.06
CA GLU A 35 7.54 5.45 36.93
C GLU A 35 7.23 6.85 37.42
N PHE A 36 5.93 7.16 37.53
CA PHE A 36 5.52 8.42 38.15
C PHE A 36 5.73 8.27 39.66
N THR A 37 6.72 8.98 40.20
CA THR A 37 7.03 8.96 41.64
C THR A 37 5.97 9.66 42.49
N THR A 38 5.10 10.45 41.85
CA THR A 38 4.03 11.21 42.52
C THR A 38 2.77 11.18 41.66
N ASN A 39 1.63 10.85 42.28
CA ASN A 39 0.31 10.87 41.64
C ASN A 39 -0.33 12.27 41.71
N VAL A 40 0.43 13.29 42.09
CA VAL A 40 -0.06 14.66 42.29
C VAL A 40 0.64 15.58 41.32
N ILE A 41 -0.10 16.12 40.37
CA ILE A 41 0.38 17.22 39.54
C ILE A 41 0.07 18.52 40.30
N ALA A 42 1.11 19.19 40.77
CA ALA A 42 1.02 20.49 41.42
C ALA A 42 1.75 21.54 40.56
N ILE A 43 0.98 22.32 39.81
CA ILE A 43 1.49 23.51 39.11
C ILE A 43 1.22 24.70 40.03
N PRO A 44 2.21 25.58 40.30
CA PRO A 44 1.95 26.81 41.03
C PRO A 44 0.78 27.54 40.38
N TRP A 45 -0.21 27.96 41.18
CA TRP A 45 -1.45 28.65 40.75
C TRP A 45 -2.58 27.78 40.15
N LEU A 46 -2.41 26.47 40.03
CA LEU A 46 -3.50 25.54 39.62
C LEU A 46 -3.88 24.58 40.76
N PRO A 47 -5.15 24.11 40.81
CA PRO A 47 -5.56 23.09 41.77
C PRO A 47 -4.73 21.81 41.57
N LYS A 48 -4.36 21.18 42.68
CA LYS A 48 -3.66 19.89 42.67
C LYS A 48 -4.56 18.85 42.02
N ILE A 49 -4.05 18.17 41.00
CA ILE A 49 -4.77 17.07 40.36
C ILE A 49 -4.17 15.78 40.92
N GLU A 50 -4.95 15.07 41.74
CA GLU A 50 -4.64 13.71 42.17
C GLU A 50 -5.09 12.73 41.09
N LEU A 51 -4.12 12.07 40.45
CA LEU A 51 -4.35 11.02 39.48
C LEU A 51 -4.63 9.71 40.21
N THR A 52 -5.89 9.53 40.63
CA THR A 52 -6.36 8.34 41.35
C THR A 52 -6.24 7.06 40.52
N HIS A 53 -6.29 7.19 39.20
CA HIS A 53 -6.28 6.08 38.24
C HIS A 53 -5.22 6.31 37.15
N ILE A 54 -3.94 6.16 37.52
CA ILE A 54 -2.82 6.40 36.61
C ILE A 54 -2.84 5.50 35.37
N HIS A 55 -3.48 4.32 35.47
CA HIS A 55 -3.69 3.41 34.35
C HIS A 55 -4.60 4.02 33.26
N LEU A 56 -5.59 4.86 33.61
CA LEU A 56 -6.45 5.52 32.62
C LEU A 56 -5.67 6.49 31.74
N LEU A 57 -4.60 7.10 32.27
CA LEU A 57 -3.72 7.97 31.49
C LEU A 57 -2.97 7.19 30.39
N THR A 58 -2.56 5.96 30.68
CA THR A 58 -1.95 5.06 29.69
C THR A 58 -2.94 4.68 28.59
N HIS A 59 -4.20 4.40 28.94
CA HIS A 59 -5.25 4.13 27.94
C HIS A 59 -5.54 5.36 27.07
N LEU A 60 -5.57 6.55 27.68
CA LEU A 60 -5.74 7.82 26.96
C LEU A 60 -4.59 8.07 25.99
N TYR A 61 -3.34 7.79 26.39
CA TYR A 61 -2.18 7.84 25.50
C TYR A 61 -2.36 6.92 24.29
N TRP A 62 -2.78 5.67 24.49
CA TRP A 62 -3.01 4.75 23.38
C TRP A 62 -4.17 5.17 22.48
N GLY A 63 -5.23 5.76 23.04
CA GLY A 63 -6.29 6.40 22.26
C GLY A 63 -5.76 7.52 21.37
N LEU A 64 -4.86 8.37 21.89
CA LEU A 64 -4.21 9.43 21.12
C LEU A 64 -3.30 8.88 20.02
N VAL A 65 -2.51 7.83 20.32
CA VAL A 65 -1.65 7.16 19.33
C VAL A 65 -2.49 6.57 18.21
N ALA A 66 -3.56 5.84 18.53
CA ALA A 66 -4.46 5.26 17.54
C ALA A 66 -5.10 6.34 16.64
N TYR A 67 -5.57 7.44 17.25
CA TYR A 67 -6.10 8.58 16.50
C TYR A 67 -5.05 9.23 15.58
N ALA A 68 -3.83 9.45 16.07
CA ALA A 68 -2.76 10.04 15.29
C ALA A 68 -2.34 9.13 14.12
N VAL A 69 -2.22 7.82 14.33
CA VAL A 69 -1.92 6.85 13.27
C VAL A 69 -3.02 6.86 12.21
N TYR A 70 -4.29 6.82 12.62
CA TYR A 70 -5.42 6.88 11.69
C TYR A 70 -5.39 8.17 10.84
N ARG A 71 -5.21 9.33 11.48
CA ARG A 71 -5.16 10.62 10.78
C ARG A 71 -3.96 10.75 9.85
N TYR A 72 -2.80 10.23 10.26
CA TYR A 72 -1.59 10.19 9.43
C TYR A 72 -1.79 9.33 8.18
N ILE A 73 -2.40 8.15 8.31
CA ILE A 73 -2.73 7.26 7.18
C ILE A 73 -3.70 7.96 6.22
N LEU A 74 -4.75 8.59 6.76
CA LEU A 74 -5.75 9.30 5.95
C LEU A 74 -5.12 10.45 5.16
N HIS A 75 -4.26 11.24 5.81
CA HIS A 75 -3.57 12.36 5.19
C HIS A 75 -2.58 11.91 4.09
N ASN A 76 -1.94 10.77 4.27
CA ASN A 76 -0.93 10.26 3.34
C ASN A 76 -1.44 9.12 2.46
N VAL A 77 -2.76 8.95 2.34
CA VAL A 77 -3.37 7.80 1.66
C VAL A 77 -2.90 7.64 0.21
N VAL A 78 -2.74 8.76 -0.51
CA VAL A 78 -2.25 8.75 -1.90
C VAL A 78 -0.80 8.27 -1.97
N ASN A 79 0.06 8.71 -1.04
CA ASN A 79 1.44 8.23 -0.96
C ASN A 79 1.52 6.71 -0.69
N PHE A 80 0.67 6.18 0.19
CA PHE A 80 0.60 4.73 0.43
C PHE A 80 0.15 3.96 -0.82
N ARG A 81 -0.81 4.50 -1.57
CA ARG A 81 -1.29 3.89 -2.81
C ARG A 81 -0.25 3.95 -3.92
N GLU A 82 0.51 5.04 -4.02
CA GLU A 82 1.63 5.17 -4.95
C GLU A 82 2.71 4.12 -4.66
N VAL A 83 3.12 3.95 -3.39
CA VAL A 83 4.09 2.90 -3.02
C VAL A 83 3.53 1.50 -3.35
N LYS A 84 2.23 1.27 -3.12
CA LYS A 84 1.57 0.00 -3.50
C LYS A 84 1.63 -0.22 -5.02
N PHE A 85 1.38 0.82 -5.81
CA PHE A 85 1.47 0.78 -7.27
C PHE A 85 2.90 0.47 -7.73
N ASP A 86 3.90 1.16 -7.18
CA ASP A 86 5.31 0.91 -7.50
C ASP A 86 5.78 -0.48 -7.05
N SER A 87 5.25 -0.97 -5.93
CA SER A 87 5.50 -2.33 -5.45
C SER A 87 4.96 -3.37 -6.43
N LEU A 88 3.76 -3.15 -6.98
CA LEU A 88 3.18 -4.03 -8.00
C LEU A 88 4.02 -4.03 -9.28
N TYR A 89 4.38 -2.84 -9.77
CA TYR A 89 5.23 -2.69 -10.95
C TYR A 89 6.54 -3.47 -10.79
N GLN A 90 7.26 -3.27 -9.68
CA GLN A 90 8.51 -3.98 -9.41
C GLN A 90 8.32 -5.48 -9.15
N ALA A 91 7.15 -5.90 -8.67
CA ALA A 91 6.85 -7.32 -8.44
C ALA A 91 6.75 -8.06 -9.77
N LEU A 92 6.13 -7.42 -10.76
CA LEU A 92 5.84 -8.00 -12.06
C LEU A 92 7.04 -7.96 -13.03
N GLN A 93 8.06 -7.14 -12.77
CA GLN A 93 9.29 -7.12 -13.58
C GLN A 93 9.94 -8.51 -13.70
N PRO A 94 10.53 -8.87 -14.87
CA PRO A 94 11.27 -10.12 -15.04
C PRO A 94 12.39 -10.31 -14.00
N ALA A 95 12.81 -11.56 -13.75
CA ALA A 95 13.79 -11.95 -12.73
C ALA A 95 13.35 -11.73 -11.26
N ASN A 96 12.05 -11.54 -11.02
CA ASN A 96 11.47 -11.44 -9.68
C ASN A 96 10.49 -12.58 -9.39
N ILE A 97 10.04 -12.69 -8.13
CA ILE A 97 9.04 -13.70 -7.73
C ILE A 97 7.75 -13.58 -8.57
N GLY A 98 7.39 -12.37 -9.02
CA GLY A 98 6.21 -12.17 -9.88
C GLY A 98 6.36 -12.71 -11.29
N GLU A 99 7.57 -12.98 -11.78
CA GLU A 99 7.78 -13.61 -13.10
C GLU A 99 7.11 -14.98 -13.17
N ARG A 100 7.26 -15.80 -12.12
CA ARG A 100 6.58 -17.09 -12.03
C ARG A 100 5.07 -16.94 -12.03
N PHE A 101 4.57 -15.90 -11.36
CA PHE A 101 3.13 -15.61 -11.35
C PHE A 101 2.64 -15.22 -12.74
N VAL A 102 3.38 -14.37 -13.45
CA VAL A 102 3.07 -13.96 -14.83
C VAL A 102 3.04 -15.17 -15.75
N TYR A 103 4.07 -16.02 -15.73
CA TYR A 103 4.10 -17.21 -16.59
C TYR A 103 3.10 -18.29 -16.22
N SER A 104 2.60 -18.31 -14.99
CA SER A 104 1.59 -19.32 -14.58
C SER A 104 0.16 -18.85 -14.80
N ASN A 105 -0.08 -17.54 -14.87
CA ASN A 105 -1.44 -16.98 -14.81
C ASN A 105 -1.76 -15.91 -15.86
N ILE A 106 -0.79 -15.49 -16.67
CA ILE A 106 -0.97 -14.45 -17.70
C ILE A 106 -0.43 -14.91 -19.06
N PHE A 107 0.86 -15.26 -19.16
CA PHE A 107 1.53 -15.68 -20.42
C PHE A 107 2.13 -17.09 -20.26
N THR A 108 1.40 -18.15 -20.59
CA THR A 108 1.85 -19.54 -20.28
C THR A 108 3.02 -20.05 -21.11
N SER A 109 3.34 -19.38 -22.23
CA SER A 109 4.38 -19.78 -23.18
C SER A 109 5.80 -19.60 -22.66
N GLY A 110 6.02 -18.89 -21.55
CA GLY A 110 7.36 -18.60 -21.04
C GLY A 110 8.20 -17.67 -21.93
N GLY A 111 7.59 -17.05 -22.95
CA GLY A 111 8.26 -16.07 -23.82
C GLY A 111 8.54 -14.76 -23.08
N TYR A 112 9.55 -14.01 -23.53
CA TYR A 112 9.92 -12.74 -22.90
C TYR A 112 8.73 -11.75 -22.88
N TYR A 113 8.51 -11.12 -21.73
CA TYR A 113 7.55 -10.03 -21.58
C TYR A 113 8.24 -8.80 -20.99
N GLU A 114 7.79 -7.63 -21.40
CA GLU A 114 8.20 -6.35 -20.84
C GLU A 114 7.12 -5.83 -19.88
N VAL A 115 7.54 -5.19 -18.79
CA VAL A 115 6.63 -4.45 -17.92
C VAL A 115 6.93 -2.97 -18.03
N SER A 116 5.94 -2.21 -18.46
CA SER A 116 5.99 -0.76 -18.58
C SER A 116 5.04 -0.10 -17.58
N LYS A 117 5.42 1.09 -17.11
CA LYS A 117 4.62 1.95 -16.24
C LYS A 117 4.35 3.25 -16.99
N LYS A 118 3.09 3.69 -17.01
CA LYS A 118 2.70 5.03 -17.47
C LYS A 118 2.01 5.76 -16.34
N LEU A 119 2.34 7.03 -16.17
CA LEU A 119 1.71 7.91 -15.18
C LEU A 119 0.69 8.79 -15.88
N ALA A 120 -0.36 9.14 -15.16
CA ALA A 120 -1.35 10.10 -15.64
C ALA A 120 -0.68 11.48 -15.85
N ASP A 121 -0.99 12.11 -16.97
CA ASP A 121 -0.54 13.44 -17.35
C ASP A 121 -1.65 14.16 -18.13
N ASP A 122 -1.37 15.33 -18.73
CA ASP A 122 -2.36 16.09 -19.49
C ASP A 122 -2.93 15.32 -20.70
N THR A 123 -2.25 14.25 -21.14
CA THR A 123 -2.63 13.41 -22.29
C THR A 123 -3.14 12.02 -21.90
N ILE A 124 -2.76 11.52 -20.71
CA ILE A 124 -3.08 10.19 -20.20
C ILE A 124 -3.92 10.35 -18.94
N SER A 125 -5.18 9.91 -18.99
CA SER A 125 -6.09 10.07 -17.85
C SER A 125 -5.73 9.22 -16.64
N ASN A 126 -5.11 8.05 -16.86
CA ASN A 126 -4.97 7.00 -15.85
C ASN A 126 -3.52 6.54 -15.68
N ASN A 127 -3.14 6.23 -14.45
CA ASN A 127 -1.90 5.52 -14.17
C ASN A 127 -2.07 4.05 -14.60
N CYS A 128 -1.09 3.48 -15.30
CA CYS A 128 -1.17 2.08 -15.69
C CYS A 128 0.16 1.31 -15.61
N ILE A 129 0.03 0.01 -15.34
CA ILE A 129 1.12 -0.96 -15.43
C ILE A 129 0.72 -1.95 -16.52
N THR A 130 1.47 -1.96 -17.62
CA THR A 130 1.18 -2.81 -18.77
C THR A 130 2.28 -3.82 -18.97
N LEU A 131 1.89 -5.10 -18.99
CA LEU A 131 2.73 -6.20 -19.41
C LEU A 131 2.49 -6.43 -20.91
N LYS A 132 3.57 -6.52 -21.69
CA LYS A 132 3.51 -6.72 -23.13
C LYS A 132 4.35 -7.91 -23.53
N GLN A 133 3.81 -8.73 -24.41
CA GLN A 133 4.58 -9.73 -25.13
C GLN A 133 4.76 -9.26 -26.58
N TYR A 134 6.01 -9.24 -27.04
CA TYR A 134 6.35 -8.81 -28.40
C TYR A 134 6.60 -10.02 -29.29
N VAL A 135 6.19 -9.93 -30.55
CA VAL A 135 6.56 -10.89 -31.60
C VAL A 135 7.84 -10.43 -32.31
N ASP A 136 7.98 -9.12 -32.50
CA ASP A 136 9.15 -8.45 -33.08
C ASP A 136 9.39 -7.11 -32.35
N GLU A 137 10.53 -6.45 -32.55
CA GLU A 137 11.02 -5.30 -31.75
C GLU A 137 10.00 -4.15 -31.57
N ASN A 138 9.00 -4.02 -32.45
CA ASN A 138 7.99 -2.97 -32.39
C ASN A 138 6.54 -3.46 -32.38
N GLU A 139 6.29 -4.77 -32.42
CA GLU A 139 4.93 -5.30 -32.55
C GLU A 139 4.50 -6.11 -31.31
N THR A 140 3.51 -5.56 -30.60
CA THR A 140 2.91 -6.20 -29.43
C THR A 140 1.90 -7.24 -29.88
N ALA A 141 2.08 -8.49 -29.46
CA ALA A 141 1.16 -9.59 -29.73
C ALA A 141 -0.09 -9.48 -28.85
N CYS A 142 0.14 -9.28 -27.55
CA CYS A 142 -0.87 -9.16 -26.54
C CYS A 142 -0.39 -8.29 -25.38
N SER A 143 -1.34 -7.69 -24.67
CA SER A 143 -1.04 -6.87 -23.50
C SER A 143 -2.01 -7.13 -22.36
N PHE A 144 -1.49 -7.06 -21.14
CA PHE A 144 -2.23 -7.15 -19.89
C PHE A 144 -1.95 -5.91 -19.06
N SER A 145 -2.97 -5.09 -18.81
CA SER A 145 -2.82 -3.77 -18.20
C SER A 145 -3.62 -3.63 -16.92
N PHE A 146 -2.96 -3.19 -15.84
CA PHE A 146 -3.61 -2.73 -14.62
C PHE A 146 -3.81 -1.23 -14.68
N TYR A 147 -5.05 -0.76 -14.60
CA TYR A 147 -5.41 0.66 -14.59
C TYR A 147 -5.74 1.16 -13.19
N PHE A 148 -5.27 2.37 -12.92
CA PHE A 148 -5.48 3.09 -11.67
C PHE A 148 -5.87 4.53 -11.97
N ASP A 149 -6.70 5.11 -11.10
CA ASP A 149 -7.01 6.53 -11.15
C ASP A 149 -5.77 7.40 -10.84
N SER A 150 -5.93 8.72 -10.93
CA SER A 150 -4.88 9.70 -10.59
C SER A 150 -4.44 9.64 -9.10
N SER A 151 -5.25 9.05 -8.23
CA SER A 151 -4.98 8.80 -6.81
C SER A 151 -4.48 7.38 -6.52
N TYR A 152 -4.06 6.64 -7.55
CA TYR A 152 -3.57 5.27 -7.49
C TYR A 152 -4.59 4.25 -6.92
N THR A 153 -5.88 4.53 -7.01
CA THR A 153 -6.96 3.56 -6.74
C THR A 153 -7.09 2.64 -7.94
N PHE A 154 -7.09 1.33 -7.71
CA PHE A 154 -7.28 0.35 -8.77
C PHE A 154 -8.69 0.48 -9.37
N GLU A 155 -8.77 0.55 -10.70
CA GLU A 155 -10.04 0.68 -11.43
C GLU A 155 -10.41 -0.61 -12.14
N LEU A 156 -9.50 -1.11 -12.99
CA LEU A 156 -9.74 -2.29 -13.82
C LEU A 156 -8.44 -2.92 -14.31
N ILE A 157 -8.58 -4.15 -14.79
CA ILE A 157 -7.64 -4.82 -15.67
C ILE A 157 -8.22 -4.80 -17.08
N ASP A 158 -7.37 -4.53 -18.06
CA ASP A 158 -7.67 -4.58 -19.49
C ASP A 158 -6.68 -5.54 -20.17
N CYS A 159 -7.19 -6.40 -21.03
CA CYS A 159 -6.40 -7.34 -21.82
C CYS A 159 -6.73 -7.10 -23.29
N GLN A 160 -5.70 -6.95 -24.12
CA GLN A 160 -5.85 -6.73 -25.55
C GLN A 160 -5.04 -7.75 -26.33
N VAL A 161 -5.62 -8.27 -27.41
CA VAL A 161 -4.97 -9.20 -28.33
C VAL A 161 -4.99 -8.58 -29.71
N THR A 162 -3.81 -8.46 -30.31
CA THR A 162 -3.69 -7.92 -31.66
C THR A 162 -4.28 -8.94 -32.65
N PRO A 163 -5.29 -8.59 -33.48
CA PRO A 163 -6.07 -9.56 -34.27
C PRO A 163 -5.25 -10.42 -35.26
N HIS A 164 -4.06 -9.96 -35.63
CA HIS A 164 -3.20 -10.61 -36.63
C HIS A 164 -2.25 -11.66 -36.01
N TYR A 165 -2.19 -11.76 -34.68
CA TYR A 165 -1.28 -12.63 -33.97
C TYR A 165 -2.03 -13.70 -33.17
N SER A 166 -1.63 -14.96 -33.33
CA SER A 166 -2.12 -16.04 -32.48
C SER A 166 -1.41 -15.99 -31.12
N CYS A 167 -2.17 -15.75 -30.06
CA CYS A 167 -1.69 -15.73 -28.68
C CYS A 167 -2.37 -16.84 -27.86
N GLU A 168 -2.26 -18.10 -28.29
CA GLU A 168 -2.92 -19.24 -27.62
C GLU A 168 -2.56 -19.36 -26.13
N ASP A 169 -1.34 -18.96 -25.78
CA ASP A 169 -0.81 -18.98 -24.42
C ASP A 169 -1.18 -17.76 -23.56
N PHE A 170 -2.02 -16.87 -24.08
CA PHE A 170 -2.48 -15.70 -23.33
C PHE A 170 -3.72 -16.03 -22.50
N VAL A 171 -3.79 -15.51 -21.28
CA VAL A 171 -4.87 -15.72 -20.30
C VAL A 171 -6.29 -15.68 -20.89
N VAL A 172 -6.53 -14.79 -21.84
CA VAL A 172 -7.82 -14.61 -22.52
C VAL A 172 -8.22 -15.86 -23.32
N ASN A 173 -7.26 -16.52 -23.96
CA ASN A 173 -7.49 -17.68 -24.81
C ASN A 173 -7.46 -19.01 -24.04
N ILE A 174 -7.21 -18.96 -22.72
CA ILE A 174 -7.19 -20.11 -21.83
C ILE A 174 -8.42 -20.01 -20.89
N PRO A 175 -9.51 -20.77 -21.18
CA PRO A 175 -10.78 -20.62 -20.47
C PRO A 175 -10.65 -20.73 -18.95
N GLU A 176 -9.86 -21.69 -18.46
CA GLU A 176 -9.65 -21.89 -17.02
C GLU A 176 -8.99 -20.69 -16.33
N LEU A 177 -8.08 -20.00 -17.01
CA LEU A 177 -7.41 -18.82 -16.45
C LEU A 177 -8.29 -17.58 -16.60
N SER A 178 -8.92 -17.40 -17.76
CA SER A 178 -9.89 -16.33 -18.01
C SER A 178 -11.00 -16.32 -16.96
N ASP A 179 -11.56 -17.49 -16.64
CA ASP A 179 -12.60 -17.64 -15.62
C ASP A 179 -12.11 -17.31 -14.21
N LYS A 180 -10.90 -17.75 -13.84
CA LYS A 180 -10.28 -17.43 -12.52
C LYS A 180 -10.01 -15.94 -12.34
N TRP A 181 -9.65 -15.26 -13.42
CA TRP A 181 -9.52 -13.80 -13.41
C TRP A 181 -10.89 -13.10 -13.41
N GLY A 182 -11.93 -13.75 -13.94
CA GLY A 182 -13.27 -13.17 -14.14
C GLY A 182 -13.31 -12.21 -15.32
N LEU A 183 -12.53 -12.48 -16.37
CA LEU A 183 -12.48 -11.65 -17.57
C LEU A 183 -13.79 -11.77 -18.35
N TYR A 184 -14.37 -10.62 -18.70
CA TYR A 184 -15.49 -10.56 -19.64
C TYR A 184 -15.08 -9.85 -20.91
N HIS A 185 -15.54 -10.39 -22.03
CA HIS A 185 -15.32 -9.81 -23.35
C HIS A 185 -16.05 -8.48 -23.49
N TYR A 186 -15.39 -7.49 -24.10
CA TYR A 186 -16.00 -6.26 -24.52
C TYR A 186 -15.56 -5.93 -25.95
N CYS A 187 -16.52 -5.63 -26.82
CA CYS A 187 -16.23 -4.99 -28.10
C CYS A 187 -16.31 -3.48 -27.93
N GLY A 188 -15.28 -2.76 -28.38
CA GLY A 188 -15.36 -1.32 -28.62
C GLY A 188 -16.25 -0.98 -29.81
N ALA A 189 -16.11 0.24 -30.31
CA ALA A 189 -16.79 0.65 -31.54
C ALA A 189 -16.30 -0.19 -32.75
N PRO A 190 -17.04 -0.22 -33.87
CA PRO A 190 -16.60 -0.97 -35.05
C PRO A 190 -15.22 -0.47 -35.53
N GLY A 191 -14.20 -1.32 -35.42
CA GLY A 191 -12.80 -0.99 -35.75
C GLY A 191 -11.85 -0.95 -34.55
N ASP A 192 -12.35 -1.02 -33.31
CA ASP A 192 -11.53 -1.18 -32.11
C ASP A 192 -11.08 -2.64 -31.94
N GLU A 193 -9.88 -2.83 -31.38
CA GLU A 193 -9.33 -4.14 -31.03
C GLU A 193 -10.25 -4.86 -30.01
N GLU A 194 -10.41 -6.18 -30.18
CA GLU A 194 -11.13 -7.01 -29.22
C GLU A 194 -10.40 -6.99 -27.87
N GLY A 195 -11.16 -6.77 -26.79
CA GLY A 195 -10.59 -6.64 -25.47
C GLY A 195 -11.38 -7.37 -24.39
N TYR A 196 -10.69 -7.61 -23.27
CA TYR A 196 -11.25 -8.30 -22.12
C TYR A 196 -10.98 -7.48 -20.86
N ARG A 197 -11.99 -7.34 -19.99
CA ARG A 197 -11.89 -6.51 -18.80
C ARG A 197 -12.30 -7.25 -17.54
N VAL A 198 -11.75 -6.81 -16.42
CA VAL A 198 -12.29 -7.13 -15.10
C VAL A 198 -12.05 -5.99 -14.12
N LYS A 199 -13.00 -5.69 -13.24
CA LYS A 199 -12.89 -4.61 -12.24
C LYS A 199 -12.31 -5.08 -10.90
N HIS A 200 -12.04 -6.38 -10.77
CA HIS A 200 -11.61 -7.04 -9.53
C HIS A 200 -10.59 -8.14 -9.84
N PHE A 201 -9.77 -8.51 -8.85
CA PHE A 201 -8.67 -9.46 -9.03
C PHE A 201 -9.06 -10.95 -9.04
N GLY A 202 -10.35 -11.27 -9.21
CA GLY A 202 -10.86 -12.65 -9.17
C GLY A 202 -10.26 -13.48 -8.02
N ASP A 203 -9.87 -14.70 -8.35
CA ASP A 203 -9.23 -15.65 -7.43
C ASP A 203 -7.77 -15.27 -7.10
N TYR A 204 -7.14 -14.47 -7.95
CA TYR A 204 -5.73 -14.08 -7.82
C TYR A 204 -5.47 -12.94 -6.83
N LYS A 205 -6.53 -12.40 -6.22
CA LYS A 205 -6.46 -11.30 -5.24
C LYS A 205 -5.36 -11.50 -4.19
N PHE A 206 -5.32 -12.66 -3.53
CA PHE A 206 -4.34 -12.92 -2.47
C PHE A 206 -2.92 -13.06 -3.00
N SER A 207 -2.74 -13.72 -4.15
CA SER A 207 -1.44 -13.86 -4.80
C SER A 207 -0.86 -12.51 -5.18
N ILE A 208 -1.67 -11.64 -5.78
CA ILE A 208 -1.28 -10.26 -6.13
C ILE A 208 -0.93 -9.47 -4.88
N TYR A 209 -1.76 -9.53 -3.83
CA TYR A 209 -1.43 -8.86 -2.57
C TYR A 209 -0.16 -9.38 -1.92
N GLY A 210 0.10 -10.69 -2.00
CA GLY A 210 1.35 -11.29 -1.53
C GLY A 210 2.58 -10.78 -2.29
N LEU A 211 2.49 -10.70 -3.62
CA LEU A 211 3.55 -10.14 -4.47
C LEU A 211 3.83 -8.67 -4.15
N ILE A 212 2.77 -7.87 -4.04
CA ILE A 212 2.84 -6.47 -3.63
C ILE A 212 3.51 -6.38 -2.27
N PHE A 213 3.03 -7.11 -1.28
CA PHE A 213 3.55 -7.06 0.09
C PHE A 213 5.04 -7.40 0.14
N HIS A 214 5.46 -8.46 -0.54
CA HIS A 214 6.87 -8.84 -0.61
C HIS A 214 7.75 -7.70 -1.15
N LYS A 215 7.34 -7.06 -2.25
CA LYS A 215 8.07 -5.91 -2.81
C LYS A 215 7.96 -4.66 -1.97
N TYR A 216 6.83 -4.44 -1.32
CA TYR A 216 6.60 -3.32 -0.42
C TYR A 216 7.59 -3.36 0.75
N ILE A 217 7.81 -4.54 1.35
CA ILE A 217 8.81 -4.72 2.40
C ILE A 217 10.23 -4.48 1.87
N LYS A 218 10.53 -4.92 0.64
CA LYS A 218 11.83 -4.61 0.02
C LYS A 218 12.01 -3.11 -0.14
N LEU A 219 11.01 -2.40 -0.66
CA LEU A 219 11.04 -0.94 -0.86
C LEU A 219 11.16 -0.19 0.46
N LEU A 220 10.49 -0.65 1.51
CA LEU A 220 10.65 -0.12 2.87
C LEU A 220 12.11 -0.12 3.32
N LEU A 221 12.89 -1.15 2.97
CA LEU A 221 14.27 -1.30 3.38
C LEU A 221 15.28 -0.60 2.46
N THR A 222 14.90 -0.34 1.20
CA THR A 222 15.82 0.22 0.19
C THR A 222 15.56 1.68 -0.14
N GLU A 223 14.32 2.16 -0.01
CA GLU A 223 13.91 3.48 -0.45
C GLU A 223 13.59 4.38 0.74
N LYS A 224 14.30 5.51 0.82
CA LYS A 224 14.14 6.49 1.90
C LYS A 224 12.70 7.00 2.03
N ARG A 225 12.04 7.32 0.90
CA ARG A 225 10.67 7.84 0.90
C ARG A 225 9.69 6.85 1.55
N THR A 226 9.76 5.59 1.14
CA THR A 226 8.89 4.53 1.66
C THR A 226 9.19 4.24 3.13
N PHE A 227 10.47 4.24 3.51
CA PHE A 227 10.91 4.13 4.90
C PHE A 227 10.31 5.24 5.78
N ASP A 228 10.50 6.51 5.41
CA ASP A 228 10.04 7.67 6.17
C ASP A 228 8.50 7.70 6.31
N LEU A 229 7.78 7.16 5.32
CA LEU A 229 6.31 7.08 5.31
C LEU A 229 5.77 6.01 6.27
N VAL A 230 6.40 4.83 6.32
CA VAL A 230 5.82 3.64 6.96
C VAL A 230 6.40 3.40 8.35
N LEU A 231 7.69 3.72 8.55
CA LEU A 231 8.39 3.46 9.82
C LEU A 231 7.69 4.03 11.05
N PRO A 232 7.19 5.30 11.07
CA PRO A 232 6.55 5.85 12.26
C PRO A 232 5.32 5.05 12.70
N ILE A 233 4.58 4.48 11.74
CA ILE A 233 3.43 3.62 12.02
C ILE A 233 3.90 2.30 12.64
N LEU A 234 4.89 1.64 12.01
CA LEU A 234 5.41 0.35 12.49
C LEU A 234 5.97 0.45 13.91
N LEU A 235 6.67 1.55 14.21
CA LEU A 235 7.23 1.79 15.54
C LEU A 235 6.14 1.97 16.62
N ASN A 236 5.08 2.73 16.32
CA ASN A 236 3.97 2.90 17.26
C ASN A 236 3.16 1.61 17.45
N ILE A 237 2.94 0.84 16.38
CA ILE A 237 2.29 -0.48 16.46
C ILE A 237 3.16 -1.45 17.26
N GLY A 238 4.46 -1.51 16.98
CA GLY A 238 5.39 -2.37 17.71
C GLY A 238 5.44 -2.04 19.20
N LEU A 239 5.47 -0.75 19.55
CA LEU A 239 5.43 -0.30 20.92
C LEU A 239 4.11 -0.68 21.62
N PHE A 240 2.98 -0.58 20.91
CA PHE A 240 1.68 -1.02 21.42
C PHE A 240 1.66 -2.52 21.73
N LEU A 241 2.20 -3.33 20.83
CA LEU A 241 2.28 -4.78 21.02
C LEU A 241 3.14 -5.13 22.24
N VAL A 242 4.30 -4.49 22.41
CA VAL A 242 5.16 -4.70 23.59
C VAL A 242 4.45 -4.33 24.89
N TRP A 243 3.76 -3.19 24.91
CA TRP A 243 2.96 -2.79 26.07
C TRP A 243 1.84 -3.79 26.36
N PHE A 244 1.13 -4.25 25.32
CA PHE A 244 0.04 -5.20 25.45
C PHE A 244 0.54 -6.55 25.99
N THR A 245 1.68 -7.06 25.51
CA THR A 245 2.27 -8.29 26.03
C THR A 245 2.67 -8.16 27.50
N ASN A 246 3.26 -7.02 27.89
CA ASN A 246 3.65 -6.75 29.28
C ASN A 246 2.45 -6.60 30.24
N LEU A 247 1.24 -6.38 29.72
CA LEU A 247 0.02 -6.29 30.53
C LEU A 247 -0.60 -7.67 30.78
N VAL A 248 -0.37 -8.62 29.87
CA VAL A 248 -0.92 -9.99 29.92
C VAL A 248 -0.02 -10.95 30.71
N THR A 249 1.28 -10.63 30.84
CA THR A 249 2.25 -11.35 31.69
C THR A 249 2.32 -10.76 33.09
#